data_AF-A0A501VTB4-F1
#
_entry.id   AF-A0A501VTB4-F1
#
_cell.length_a   1.000
_cell.length_b   1.000
_cell.length_c   1.000
_cell.angle_alpha   90.00
_cell.angle_beta   90.00
_cell.angle_gamma   90.00
#
_symmetry.space_group_name_H-M   'P 1'
#
loop_
_entity.id
_entity.type
_entity.pdbx_description
1 polymer ?
#
loop_
_entity_poly.entity_id
_entity_poly.type
_entity_poly.pdbx_seq_one_letter_code
_entity_poly.pdbx_strand_id
1 'polypeptide(L)' 'MDKKQNLTSFQELTTTELNQITGGGWWEDLLYRFNLIEQNNTKGFNQPIQL' A
#
# COMPACT_ATOMS: atom_id res chain seq x y z
N MET A 1 -30.80 16.04 -28.64
CA MET A 1 -29.59 15.45 -29.25
C MET A 1 -29.01 14.48 -28.22
N ASP A 2 -29.34 13.20 -28.37
CA ASP A 2 -28.92 12.12 -27.48
C ASP A 2 -27.43 11.81 -27.66
N LYS A 3 -26.61 12.35 -26.76
CA LYS A 3 -25.18 12.03 -26.72
C LYS A 3 -25.02 10.68 -26.02
N LYS A 4 -25.17 9.58 -26.75
CA LYS A 4 -24.69 8.26 -26.30
C LYS A 4 -23.17 8.30 -26.21
N GLN A 5 -22.67 8.77 -25.08
CA GLN A 5 -21.25 8.76 -24.77
C GLN A 5 -20.84 7.29 -24.67
N ASN A 6 -20.00 6.87 -25.61
CA ASN A 6 -19.47 5.53 -25.67
C ASN A 6 -18.60 5.30 -24.41
N LEU A 7 -19.16 4.57 -23.43
CA LEU A 7 -18.55 4.23 -22.14
C LEU A 7 -17.33 3.28 -22.25
N THR A 8 -16.89 2.93 -23.48
CA THR A 8 -15.87 1.89 -23.71
C THR A 8 -14.49 2.42 -24.08
N SER A 9 -14.19 3.68 -23.75
CA SER A 9 -12.82 4.21 -23.85
C SER A 9 -12.20 4.25 -22.46
N PHE A 10 -11.53 3.16 -22.08
CA PHE A 10 -10.62 3.19 -20.94
C PHE A 10 -9.31 3.81 -21.42
N GLN A 11 -8.83 4.81 -20.70
CA GLN A 11 -7.50 5.37 -20.92
C GLN A 11 -6.48 4.31 -20.50
N GLU A 12 -5.64 3.88 -21.44
CA GLU A 12 -4.52 2.98 -21.16
C GLU A 12 -3.51 3.75 -20.33
N LEU A 13 -3.35 3.35 -19.07
CA LEU A 13 -2.45 3.99 -18.13
C LEU A 13 -1.00 3.65 -18.48
N THR A 14 -0.16 4.68 -18.55
CA THR A 14 1.28 4.46 -18.65
C THR A 14 1.82 3.87 -17.35
N THR A 15 2.96 3.17 -17.41
CA THR A 15 3.63 2.61 -16.21
C THR A 15 3.94 3.67 -15.15
N THR A 16 4.22 4.90 -15.57
CA THR A 16 4.44 6.03 -14.65
C THR A 16 3.17 6.46 -13.93
N GLU A 17 2.04 6.58 -14.64
CA GLU A 17 0.75 6.92 -14.03
C GLU A 17 0.24 5.79 -13.14
N LEU A 18 0.42 4.54 -13.57
CA LEU A 18 0.14 3.37 -12.74
C LEU A 18 0.96 3.43 -11.46
N ASN A 19 2.27 3.71 -11.54
CA ASN A 19 3.12 3.86 -10.37
C ASN A 19 2.68 5.02 -9.48
N GLN A 20 2.15 6.13 -10.01
CA GLN A 20 1.61 7.19 -9.16
C GLN A 20 0.33 6.75 -8.43
N ILE A 21 -0.55 6.00 -9.09
CA ILE A 21 -1.81 5.49 -8.52
C ILE A 21 -1.55 4.38 -7.49
N THR A 22 -0.69 3.41 -7.84
CA THR A 22 -0.30 2.30 -6.96
C THR A 22 0.72 2.72 -5.92
N GLY A 23 1.18 3.97 -5.95
CA GLY A 23 1.96 4.52 -4.88
C GLY A 23 3.47 4.32 -4.94
N GLY A 24 4.06 4.01 -6.09
CA GLY A 24 5.48 4.28 -6.37
C GLY A 24 6.44 4.01 -5.21
N GLY A 25 6.35 2.81 -4.62
CA GLY A 25 7.20 2.35 -3.51
C GLY A 25 6.83 2.83 -2.09
N TRP A 26 5.88 3.75 -1.90
CA TRP A 26 5.45 4.18 -0.56
C TRP A 26 4.70 3.10 0.21
N TRP A 27 4.00 2.20 -0.48
CA TRP A 27 3.35 1.04 0.16
C TRP A 27 4.37 0.07 0.75
N GLU A 28 5.51 -0.11 0.11
CA GLU A 28 6.58 -1.00 0.58
C GLU A 28 7.21 -0.44 1.87
N ASP A 29 7.46 0.89 1.92
CA ASP A 29 7.92 1.57 3.13
C ASP A 29 6.89 1.50 4.27
N LEU A 30 5.61 1.65 3.94
CA LEU A 30 4.51 1.53 4.91
C LEU A 30 4.45 0.13 5.53
N LEU A 31 4.50 -0.91 4.69
CA LEU A 31 4.49 -2.31 5.13
C LEU A 31 5.73 -2.63 5.99
N TYR A 32 6.89 -2.13 5.59
CA TYR A 32 8.12 -2.28 6.37
C TYR A 32 8.00 -1.65 7.76
N ARG A 33 7.44 -0.43 7.85
CA ARG A 33 7.20 0.25 9.12
C ARG A 33 6.22 -0.50 10.03
N PHE A 34 5.13 -1.03 9.48
CA PHE A 34 4.18 -1.83 10.27
C PHE A 34 4.81 -3.10 10.83
N ASN A 35 5.57 -3.84 10.01
CA ASN A 35 6.28 -5.04 10.45
C ASN A 35 7.30 -4.73 11.57
N LEU A 36 8.01 -3.60 11.47
CA LEU A 36 8.95 -3.16 12.52
C LEU A 36 8.24 -2.86 13.85
N ILE A 37 7.07 -2.20 13.79
CA ILE A 37 6.27 -1.90 14.98
C ILE A 37 5.78 -3.19 15.64
N GLU A 38 5.28 -4.15 14.86
CA GLU A 38 4.82 -5.44 15.37
C GLU A 38 5.94 -6.22 16.08
N GLN A 39 7.13 -6.26 15.48
CA GLN A 39 8.31 -6.91 16.06
C GLN A 39 8.78 -6.25 17.35
N ASN A 40 8.71 -4.92 17.45
CA ASN A 40 9.10 -4.21 18.67
C ASN A 40 8.09 -4.46 19.81
N ASN A 41 6.80 -4.56 19.50
CA ASN A 41 5.78 -4.90 20.49
C ASN A 41 5.90 -6.34 21.00
N THR A 42 6.25 -7.30 20.14
CA THR A 42 6.48 -8.70 20.55
C THR A 42 7.76 -8.88 21.35
N LYS A 43 8.81 -8.08 21.11
CA LYS A 43 10.04 -8.09 21.92
C LYS A 43 9.82 -7.55 23.35
N GLY A 44 8.88 -6.63 23.53
CA GLY A 44 8.48 -6.13 24.87
C GLY A 44 7.70 -7.16 25.71
N PHE A 45 7.02 -8.11 25.06
CA PHE A 45 6.21 -9.14 25.73
C PHE A 45 6.99 -10.42 26.09
N ASN A 46 8.15 -10.65 25.47
CA ASN A 46 9.00 -11.83 25.71
C ASN A 46 10.09 -11.58 26.76
N GLN A 47 9.81 -10.76 27.78
CA GLN A 47 10.66 -10.74 28.96
C GLN A 47 10.20 -11.90 29.86
N PRO A 48 11.02 -12.94 30.09
CA PRO A 48 10.65 -13.98 31.04
C PRO A 48 10.46 -13.30 32.40
N ILE A 49 9.27 -13.45 32.97
CA ILE A 49 9.02 -13.06 34.36
C ILE A 49 10.01 -13.86 35.19
N GLN A 50 11.03 -13.19 35.74
CA GLN A 50 11.94 -13.79 36.69
C GLN A 50 11.18 -13.92 38.02
N LEU A 51 10.76 -15.14 38.33
CA LEU A 51 10.14 -15.53 39.59
C LEU A 51 11.21 -15.72 40.68
#